data_AF-A0A165UAG3-F1
#
_entry.id   AF-A0A165UAG3-F1
#
_cell.length_a   1.000
_cell.length_b   1.000
_cell.length_c   1.000
_cell.angle_alpha   90.00
_cell.angle_beta   90.00
_cell.angle_gamma   90.00
#
_symmetry.space_group_name_H-M   'P 1'
#
loop_
_entity.id
_entity.type
_entity.pdbx_description
1 polymer ?
#
loop_
_entity_poly.entity_id
_entity_poly.type
_entity_poly.pdbx_seq_one_letter_code
_entity_poly.pdbx_strand_id
1 'polypeptide(L)'
;MKFSAFIAASVDGYIATPDGGVEWLDRAAVRGPADAFMGDDGFTDYLASVDCMVMGRGCMEKLVSFNLTAEQWPYSDRPIYVLSTTLQRAPESLVGNVQVFPAGLDALVEHLRSSGYQHGYVDGGATITSFINAGLHDEICVTQVPVLLGEGLQLFGHLGQQVDFSAARAEAFGNDFVQWKYSLNYSQSTG
;
A
#
# COMPACT_ATOMS: atom_id res chain seq x y z
N MET A 1 -1.27 -15.98 -7.98
CA MET A 1 -0.82 -15.00 -6.98
C MET A 1 -1.79 -13.84 -6.99
N LYS A 2 -2.27 -13.47 -5.80
CA LYS A 2 -3.12 -12.33 -5.51
C LYS A 2 -2.26 -11.11 -5.17
N PHE A 3 -2.68 -9.92 -5.59
CA PHE A 3 -2.11 -8.64 -5.16
C PHE A 3 -3.17 -7.78 -4.49
N SER A 4 -2.86 -7.24 -3.31
CA SER A 4 -3.77 -6.33 -2.63
C SER A 4 -3.06 -5.17 -1.97
N ALA A 5 -3.80 -4.10 -1.70
CA ALA A 5 -3.32 -2.96 -0.91
C ALA A 5 -4.11 -2.85 0.40
N PHE A 6 -3.43 -2.37 1.44
CA PHE A 6 -3.99 -2.00 2.73
C PHE A 6 -3.42 -0.63 3.09
N ILE A 7 -4.21 0.43 2.96
CA ILE A 7 -3.69 1.79 2.94
C ILE A 7 -4.65 2.77 3.62
N ALA A 8 -4.11 3.81 4.25
CA ALA A 8 -4.88 4.91 4.81
C ALA A 8 -4.95 6.08 3.84
N ALA A 9 -6.10 6.75 3.74
CA ALA A 9 -6.29 7.93 2.93
C ALA A 9 -7.21 8.95 3.62
N SER A 10 -7.04 10.23 3.33
CA SER A 10 -7.96 11.28 3.72
C SER A 10 -9.32 11.13 2.99
N VAL A 11 -10.35 11.89 3.42
CA VAL A 11 -11.67 11.87 2.78
C VAL A 11 -11.59 12.28 1.30
N ASP A 12 -10.71 13.22 0.97
CA ASP A 12 -10.42 13.71 -0.38
C ASP A 12 -9.38 12.87 -1.15
N GLY A 13 -8.97 11.70 -0.63
CA GLY A 13 -8.23 10.69 -1.37
C GLY A 13 -6.70 10.86 -1.39
N TYR A 14 -6.14 11.63 -0.46
CA TYR A 14 -4.70 11.81 -0.31
C TYR A 14 -4.11 10.83 0.71
N ILE A 15 -2.94 10.28 0.39
CA ILE A 15 -2.19 9.33 1.23
C ILE A 15 -1.01 10.00 1.94
N ALA A 16 -0.61 11.18 1.49
CA ALA A 16 0.43 12.00 2.11
C ALA A 16 0.26 13.48 1.72
N THR A 17 0.86 14.38 2.47
CA THR A 17 0.99 15.80 2.10
C THR A 17 1.94 15.97 0.89
N PRO A 18 2.02 17.17 0.27
CA PRO A 18 2.84 17.38 -0.94
C PRO A 18 4.34 17.05 -0.76
N ASP A 19 4.85 17.16 0.46
CA ASP A 19 6.21 16.81 0.87
C ASP A 19 6.37 15.34 1.33
N GLY A 20 5.30 14.53 1.24
CA GLY A 20 5.29 13.13 1.65
C GLY A 20 5.06 12.91 3.16
N GLY A 21 4.63 13.93 3.89
CA GLY A 21 4.26 13.84 5.32
C GLY A 21 3.03 12.96 5.56
N VAL A 22 3.07 12.21 6.66
CA VAL A 22 1.97 11.32 7.11
C VAL A 22 1.57 11.55 8.57
N GLU A 23 2.12 12.59 9.20
CA GLU A 23 1.95 12.92 10.62
C GLU A 23 0.50 13.34 10.95
N TRP A 24 -0.31 13.60 9.92
CA TRP A 24 -1.74 13.84 10.03
C TRP A 24 -2.52 12.57 10.44
N LEU A 25 -1.99 11.37 10.15
CA LEU A 25 -2.56 10.09 10.61
C LEU A 25 -2.51 9.99 12.14
N ASP A 26 -1.37 10.33 12.73
CA ASP A 26 -1.18 10.30 14.19
C ASP A 26 -2.15 11.27 14.89
N ARG A 27 -2.31 12.48 14.34
CA ARG A 27 -3.25 13.48 14.88
C ARG A 27 -4.70 13.03 14.81
N ALA A 28 -5.07 12.29 13.77
CA ALA A 28 -6.41 11.74 13.62
C ALA A 28 -6.65 10.57 14.57
N ALA A 29 -5.64 9.73 14.81
CA ALA A 29 -5.71 8.60 15.74
C ALA A 29 -5.96 9.02 17.20
N VAL A 30 -5.58 10.25 17.60
CA VAL A 30 -5.82 10.80 18.94
C VAL A 30 -7.32 11.00 19.26
N ARG A 31 -8.22 10.93 18.26
CA ARG A 31 -9.67 11.19 18.44
C ARG A 31 -10.47 10.02 19.04
N GLY A 32 -9.85 8.87 19.28
CA GLY A 32 -10.46 7.71 19.92
C GLY A 32 -9.39 6.69 20.35
N PRO A 33 -9.75 5.50 20.85
CA PRO A 33 -8.76 4.46 21.15
C PRO A 33 -7.91 4.19 19.90
N ALA A 34 -6.59 4.31 20.02
CA ALA A 34 -5.61 4.14 18.93
C ALA A 34 -5.63 2.70 18.35
N ASP A 35 -6.25 1.81 19.09
CA ASP A 35 -6.48 0.39 18.88
C ASP A 35 -7.21 0.11 17.54
N ALA A 36 -7.93 1.09 16.96
CA ALA A 36 -8.65 0.89 15.70
C ALA A 36 -7.80 1.08 14.44
N PHE A 37 -6.68 1.80 14.50
CA PHE A 37 -5.86 2.09 13.31
C PHE A 37 -4.69 1.10 13.14
N MET A 38 -4.10 0.67 14.27
CA MET A 38 -2.96 -0.24 14.32
C MET A 38 -3.10 -1.32 15.41
N GLY A 39 -4.24 -1.37 16.13
CA GLY A 39 -4.44 -2.37 17.18
C GLY A 39 -4.79 -3.72 16.58
N ASP A 40 -3.92 -4.67 16.93
CA ASP A 40 -3.91 -6.14 16.90
C ASP A 40 -4.76 -6.98 15.93
N ASP A 41 -5.88 -6.52 15.34
CA ASP A 41 -6.75 -7.40 14.56
C ASP A 41 -6.75 -7.10 13.04
N GLY A 42 -6.54 -5.85 12.60
CA GLY A 42 -6.68 -5.49 11.19
C GLY A 42 -5.40 -5.64 10.35
N PHE A 43 -4.41 -4.79 10.64
CA PHE A 43 -3.16 -4.73 9.90
C PHE A 43 -2.25 -5.92 10.20
N THR A 44 -2.23 -6.40 11.45
CA THR A 44 -1.48 -7.58 11.86
C THR A 44 -1.97 -8.83 11.14
N ASP A 45 -3.28 -9.07 11.10
CA ASP A 45 -3.88 -10.18 10.34
C ASP A 45 -3.63 -10.05 8.84
N TYR A 46 -3.71 -8.82 8.31
CA TYR A 46 -3.38 -8.56 6.92
C TYR A 46 -1.92 -8.92 6.62
N LEU A 47 -0.96 -8.45 7.43
CA LEU A 47 0.44 -8.79 7.25
C LEU A 47 0.68 -10.30 7.42
N ALA A 48 -0.02 -10.98 8.33
CA ALA A 48 0.05 -12.43 8.47
C ALA A 48 -0.44 -13.17 7.20
N SER A 49 -1.32 -12.56 6.41
CA SER A 49 -1.84 -13.14 5.16
C SER A 49 -0.94 -12.97 3.93
N VAL A 50 0.02 -12.04 3.96
CA VAL A 50 0.87 -11.72 2.79
C VAL A 50 2.27 -12.33 2.90
N ASP A 51 2.77 -12.81 1.75
CA ASP A 51 4.06 -13.47 1.64
C ASP A 51 5.21 -12.48 1.35
N CYS A 52 4.89 -11.39 0.65
CA CYS A 52 5.86 -10.38 0.24
C CYS A 52 5.21 -9.00 0.11
N MET A 53 6.04 -7.96 0.06
CA MET A 53 5.62 -6.58 -0.19
C MET A 53 6.25 -6.04 -1.46
N VAL A 54 5.51 -5.23 -2.21
CA VAL A 54 5.95 -4.49 -3.38
C VAL A 54 5.68 -3.02 -3.14
N MET A 55 6.70 -2.18 -3.28
CA MET A 55 6.56 -0.74 -3.12
C MET A 55 7.32 0.02 -4.21
N GLY A 56 6.98 1.30 -4.38
CA GLY A 56 7.72 2.21 -5.26
C GLY A 56 8.84 2.94 -4.53
N ARG A 57 9.69 3.64 -5.28
CA ARG A 57 10.78 4.48 -4.73
C ARG A 57 10.30 5.46 -3.67
N GLY A 58 9.23 6.21 -3.91
CA GLY A 58 8.75 7.23 -2.95
C GLY A 58 8.30 6.64 -1.61
N CYS A 59 7.66 5.46 -1.64
CA CYS A 59 7.30 4.72 -0.43
C CYS A 59 8.56 4.25 0.32
N MET A 60 9.54 3.71 -0.39
CA MET A 60 10.84 3.32 0.19
C MET A 60 11.56 4.52 0.83
N GLU A 61 11.65 5.66 0.14
CA GLU A 61 12.27 6.89 0.65
C GLU A 61 11.57 7.38 1.92
N LYS A 62 10.23 7.26 2.00
CA LYS A 62 9.49 7.59 3.22
C LYS A 62 9.81 6.62 4.35
N LEU A 63 9.86 5.30 4.09
CA LEU A 63 10.27 4.31 5.10
C LEU A 63 11.68 4.58 5.64
N VAL A 64 12.62 4.96 4.78
CA VAL A 64 13.97 5.36 5.18
C VAL A 64 13.92 6.57 6.13
N SER A 65 13.06 7.55 5.84
CA SER A 65 12.96 8.78 6.64
C SER A 65 12.49 8.57 8.08
N PHE A 66 11.79 7.46 8.35
CA PHE A 66 11.35 7.12 9.72
C PHE A 66 12.49 6.61 10.60
N ASN A 67 13.63 6.20 10.02
CA ASN A 67 14.80 5.73 10.76
C ASN A 67 14.45 4.66 11.82
N LEU A 68 13.63 3.69 11.41
CA LEU A 68 13.12 2.63 12.28
C LEU A 68 14.23 1.69 12.74
N THR A 69 14.22 1.28 14.00
CA THR A 69 15.05 0.18 14.50
C THR A 69 14.50 -1.19 14.06
N ALA A 70 15.25 -2.26 14.30
CA ALA A 70 14.80 -3.62 14.02
C ALA A 70 13.53 -3.99 14.81
N GLU A 71 13.41 -3.50 16.04
CA GLU A 71 12.25 -3.72 16.91
C GLU A 71 11.02 -2.92 16.44
N GLN A 72 11.24 -1.82 15.73
CA GLN A 72 10.18 -0.98 15.18
C GLN A 72 9.75 -1.40 13.77
N TRP A 73 10.45 -2.37 13.16
CA TRP A 73 10.19 -2.80 11.79
C TRP A 73 8.88 -3.59 11.70
N PRO A 74 7.84 -3.06 11.01
CA PRO A 74 6.50 -3.65 11.08
C PRO A 74 6.34 -4.89 10.20
N TYR A 75 7.23 -5.09 9.22
CA TYR A 75 7.06 -6.11 8.19
C TYR A 75 7.67 -7.47 8.54
N SER A 76 8.28 -7.61 9.72
CA SER A 76 9.02 -8.81 10.14
C SER A 76 10.08 -9.19 9.08
N ASP A 77 10.31 -10.48 8.83
CA ASP A 77 11.30 -10.98 7.85
C ASP A 77 10.78 -11.02 6.40
N ARG A 78 9.59 -10.45 6.12
CA ARG A 78 8.99 -10.53 4.79
C ARG A 78 9.86 -9.80 3.75
N PRO A 79 10.08 -10.40 2.57
CA PRO A 79 10.82 -9.74 1.50
C PRO A 79 10.03 -8.56 0.95
N ILE A 80 10.73 -7.44 0.78
CA ILE A 80 10.20 -6.20 0.21
C ILE A 80 10.91 -5.93 -1.11
N TYR A 81 10.13 -5.80 -2.18
CA TYR A 81 10.62 -5.52 -3.52
C TYR A 81 10.30 -4.07 -3.90
N VAL A 82 11.34 -3.28 -4.15
CA VAL A 82 11.22 -1.88 -4.56
C VAL A 82 11.23 -1.82 -6.09
N LEU A 83 10.06 -1.61 -6.69
CA LEU A 83 9.91 -1.44 -8.14
C LEU A 83 10.48 -0.08 -8.55
N SER A 84 11.69 -0.09 -9.14
CA SER A 84 12.35 1.14 -9.61
C SER A 84 13.38 0.85 -10.69
N THR A 85 13.21 1.46 -11.86
CA THR A 85 14.16 1.37 -12.98
C THR A 85 15.39 2.28 -12.81
N THR A 86 15.35 3.21 -11.84
CA THR A 86 16.40 4.20 -11.62
C THR A 86 17.29 3.89 -10.42
N LEU A 87 16.74 3.20 -9.41
CA LEU A 87 17.51 2.81 -8.23
C LEU A 87 18.35 1.58 -8.54
N GLN A 88 19.59 1.57 -8.04
CA GLN A 88 20.51 0.44 -8.20
C GLN A 88 20.53 -0.48 -6.98
N ARG A 89 20.34 0.09 -5.78
CA ARG A 89 20.32 -0.66 -4.51
C ARG A 89 19.48 0.08 -3.46
N ALA A 90 18.95 -0.68 -2.50
CA ALA A 90 18.32 -0.09 -1.32
C ALA A 90 19.39 0.56 -0.42
N PRO A 91 19.08 1.68 0.26
CA PRO A 91 19.95 2.25 1.28
C PRO A 91 20.34 1.22 2.35
N GLU A 92 21.61 1.23 2.77
CA GLU A 92 22.11 0.34 3.84
C GLU A 92 21.48 0.65 5.21
N SER A 93 20.88 1.83 5.36
CA SER A 93 20.16 2.25 6.56
C SER A 93 18.79 1.59 6.72
N LEU A 94 18.24 0.95 5.68
CA LEU A 94 16.98 0.21 5.80
C LEU A 94 17.22 -1.09 6.54
N VAL A 95 16.45 -1.30 7.60
CA VAL A 95 16.35 -2.59 8.26
C VAL A 95 15.45 -3.51 7.41
N GLY A 96 15.70 -4.82 7.47
CA GLY A 96 14.86 -5.83 6.80
C GLY A 96 15.37 -6.30 5.42
N ASN A 97 14.61 -7.22 4.82
CA ASN A 97 14.93 -7.85 3.54
C ASN A 97 14.39 -7.01 2.37
N VAL A 98 15.04 -5.86 2.10
CA VAL A 98 14.63 -4.93 1.02
C VAL A 98 15.52 -5.08 -0.21
N GLN A 99 14.90 -5.34 -1.36
CA GLN A 99 15.58 -5.58 -2.64
C GLN A 99 15.03 -4.66 -3.71
N VAL A 100 15.90 -3.98 -4.46
CA VAL A 100 15.48 -3.18 -5.61
C VAL A 100 15.27 -4.09 -6.82
N PHE A 101 14.14 -3.92 -7.49
CA PHE A 101 13.78 -4.68 -8.68
C PHE A 101 13.69 -3.76 -9.92
N PRO A 102 14.74 -3.71 -10.76
CA PRO A 102 14.84 -2.75 -11.85
C PRO A 102 14.21 -3.19 -13.17
N ALA A 103 13.81 -4.45 -13.31
CA ALA A 103 13.36 -5.03 -14.59
C ALA A 103 11.90 -4.72 -14.95
N GLY A 104 11.21 -3.85 -14.20
CA GLY A 104 9.84 -3.45 -14.46
C GLY A 104 8.77 -4.38 -13.86
N LEU A 105 7.51 -4.00 -14.03
CA LEU A 105 6.36 -4.61 -13.35
C LEU A 105 6.13 -6.07 -13.78
N ASP A 106 6.14 -6.35 -15.08
CA ASP A 106 5.88 -7.70 -15.61
C ASP A 106 6.93 -8.70 -15.13
N ALA A 107 8.20 -8.32 -15.20
CA ALA A 107 9.32 -9.14 -14.73
C ALA A 107 9.26 -9.35 -13.21
N LEU A 108 8.86 -8.33 -12.44
CA LEU A 108 8.67 -8.46 -11.00
C LEU A 108 7.58 -9.48 -10.70
N VAL A 109 6.42 -9.36 -11.35
CA VAL A 109 5.27 -10.25 -11.11
C VAL A 109 5.61 -11.70 -11.48
N GLU A 110 6.34 -11.92 -12.57
CA GLU A 110 6.84 -13.25 -12.93
C GLU A 110 7.83 -13.79 -11.89
N HIS A 111 8.77 -12.96 -11.44
CA HIS A 111 9.70 -13.32 -10.37
C HIS A 111 8.95 -13.75 -9.09
N LEU A 112 7.96 -12.97 -8.66
CA LEU A 112 7.18 -13.27 -7.45
C LEU A 112 6.40 -14.59 -7.57
N ARG A 113 5.79 -14.84 -8.74
CA ARG A 113 5.09 -16.11 -9.02
C ARG A 113 6.05 -17.30 -9.04
N SER A 114 7.20 -17.17 -9.71
CA SER A 114 8.23 -18.22 -9.78
C SER A 114 8.85 -18.54 -8.42
N SER A 115 8.85 -17.57 -7.50
CA SER A 115 9.30 -17.72 -6.11
C SER A 115 8.26 -18.44 -5.23
N GLY A 116 7.09 -18.77 -5.78
CA GLY A 116 6.04 -19.52 -5.09
C GLY A 116 5.12 -18.67 -4.20
N TYR A 117 5.26 -17.34 -4.20
CA TYR A 117 4.39 -16.45 -3.42
C TYR A 117 2.94 -16.51 -3.92
N GLN A 118 2.01 -16.49 -2.98
CA GLN A 118 0.58 -16.58 -3.23
C GLN A 118 -0.12 -15.24 -3.05
N HIS A 119 0.37 -14.37 -2.16
CA HIS A 119 -0.25 -13.09 -1.84
C HIS A 119 0.80 -11.97 -1.65
N GLY A 120 0.78 -10.97 -2.52
CA GLY A 120 1.64 -9.79 -2.43
C GLY A 120 0.90 -8.54 -1.94
N TYR A 121 1.49 -7.85 -0.96
CA TYR A 121 1.07 -6.52 -0.53
C TYR A 121 1.67 -5.45 -1.43
N VAL A 122 0.84 -4.68 -2.15
CA VAL A 122 1.26 -3.55 -2.98
C VAL A 122 1.03 -2.24 -2.23
N ASP A 123 2.09 -1.44 -2.07
CA ASP A 123 2.05 -0.17 -1.35
C ASP A 123 2.66 0.99 -2.15
N GLY A 124 2.20 2.20 -1.84
CA GLY A 124 2.51 3.45 -2.54
C GLY A 124 1.58 3.70 -3.71
N GLY A 125 0.95 4.88 -3.74
CA GLY A 125 -0.11 5.20 -4.71
C GLY A 125 0.29 5.04 -6.18
N ALA A 126 1.53 5.42 -6.55
CA ALA A 126 2.03 5.22 -7.91
C ALA A 126 2.15 3.73 -8.28
N THR A 127 2.65 2.90 -7.36
CA THR A 127 2.79 1.45 -7.55
C THR A 127 1.42 0.78 -7.62
N ILE A 128 0.51 1.11 -6.69
CA ILE A 128 -0.88 0.64 -6.71
C ILE A 128 -1.52 0.99 -8.06
N THR A 129 -1.37 2.22 -8.52
CA THR A 129 -1.88 2.68 -9.83
C THR A 129 -1.29 1.88 -10.99
N SER A 130 0.02 1.56 -10.97
CA SER A 130 0.66 0.72 -12.00
C SER A 130 0.08 -0.70 -12.02
N PHE A 131 -0.14 -1.32 -10.86
CA PHE A 131 -0.78 -2.64 -10.78
C PHE A 131 -2.23 -2.61 -11.30
N ILE A 132 -2.97 -1.55 -11.00
CA ILE A 132 -4.33 -1.37 -11.50
C ILE A 132 -4.34 -1.22 -13.03
N ASN A 133 -3.47 -0.38 -13.58
CA ASN A 133 -3.37 -0.19 -15.04
C ASN A 133 -2.97 -1.47 -15.79
N ALA A 134 -2.19 -2.35 -15.15
CA ALA A 134 -1.81 -3.64 -15.70
C ALA A 134 -2.90 -4.73 -15.54
N GLY A 135 -4.02 -4.43 -14.87
CA GLY A 135 -5.07 -5.43 -14.59
C GLY A 135 -4.64 -6.49 -13.57
N LEU A 136 -3.70 -6.15 -12.68
CA LEU A 136 -3.05 -7.10 -11.77
C LEU A 136 -3.47 -6.96 -10.31
N HIS A 137 -4.28 -5.96 -9.94
CA HIS A 137 -4.64 -5.70 -8.54
C HIS A 137 -6.00 -6.32 -8.22
N ASP A 138 -6.08 -7.17 -7.19
CA ASP A 138 -7.28 -7.95 -6.91
C ASP A 138 -8.18 -7.29 -5.84
N GLU A 139 -7.58 -6.80 -4.76
CA GLU A 139 -8.31 -6.25 -3.61
C GLU A 139 -7.66 -4.98 -3.09
N ILE A 140 -8.47 -4.02 -2.67
CA ILE A 140 -8.00 -2.87 -1.92
C ILE A 140 -8.78 -2.70 -0.63
N CYS A 141 -8.03 -2.50 0.46
CA CYS A 141 -8.53 -2.07 1.76
C CYS A 141 -8.08 -0.63 2.00
N VAL A 142 -9.04 0.30 2.09
CA VAL A 142 -8.78 1.72 2.32
C VAL A 142 -9.37 2.12 3.67
N THR A 143 -8.51 2.50 4.61
CA THR A 143 -8.93 3.16 5.85
C THR A 143 -9.06 4.66 5.59
N GLN A 144 -10.30 5.13 5.44
CA GLN A 144 -10.61 6.54 5.28
C GLN A 144 -10.57 7.26 6.63
N VAL A 145 -9.72 8.27 6.71
CA VAL A 145 -9.50 9.12 7.89
C VAL A 145 -10.34 10.39 7.75
N PRO A 146 -11.06 10.85 8.79
CA PRO A 146 -12.01 11.96 8.74
C PRO A 146 -11.33 13.34 8.70
N VAL A 147 -10.53 13.58 7.66
CA VAL A 147 -9.80 14.81 7.40
C VAL A 147 -9.82 15.13 5.91
N LEU A 148 -9.83 16.42 5.56
CA LEU A 148 -9.56 16.92 4.22
C LEU A 148 -8.15 17.52 4.23
N LEU A 149 -7.25 17.04 3.37
CA LEU A 149 -5.91 17.62 3.24
C LEU A 149 -5.89 18.77 2.24
N GLY A 150 -6.79 18.77 1.25
CA GLY A 150 -6.89 19.80 0.20
C GLY A 150 -5.83 19.69 -0.90
N GLU A 151 -4.65 19.16 -0.60
CA GLU A 151 -3.58 18.84 -1.54
C GLU A 151 -2.67 17.73 -1.01
N GLY A 152 -1.95 17.06 -1.90
CA GLY A 152 -1.02 16.01 -1.51
C GLY A 152 -0.79 14.93 -2.57
N LEU A 153 -0.17 13.84 -2.15
CA LEU A 153 0.00 12.64 -2.97
C LEU A 153 -1.31 11.84 -2.94
N GLN A 154 -1.88 11.61 -4.12
CA GLN A 154 -3.15 10.89 -4.26
C GLN A 154 -2.95 9.37 -4.16
N LEU A 155 -3.97 8.68 -3.65
CA LEU A 155 -4.00 7.20 -3.63
C LEU A 155 -3.93 6.62 -5.05
N PHE A 156 -4.73 7.19 -5.96
CA PHE A 156 -4.78 6.76 -7.36
C PHE A 156 -4.30 7.89 -8.26
N GLY A 157 -3.41 7.54 -9.20
CA GLY A 157 -3.00 8.42 -10.28
C GLY A 157 -3.90 8.25 -11.52
N HIS A 158 -3.36 8.59 -12.68
CA HIS A 158 -4.06 8.40 -13.95
C HIS A 158 -4.30 6.91 -14.26
N LEU A 159 -5.57 6.58 -14.53
CA LEU A 159 -5.97 5.26 -15.00
C LEU A 159 -6.22 5.30 -16.51
N GLY A 160 -5.66 4.32 -17.23
CA GLY A 160 -5.84 4.18 -18.68
C GLY A 160 -7.25 3.70 -19.08
N GLN A 161 -8.04 3.24 -18.11
CA GLN A 161 -9.41 2.78 -18.29
C GLN A 161 -10.21 2.94 -16.99
N GLN A 162 -11.54 2.92 -17.10
CA GLN A 162 -12.40 2.78 -15.93
C GLN A 162 -12.25 1.37 -15.34
N VAL A 163 -12.19 1.29 -14.02
CA VAL A 163 -12.15 0.03 -13.26
C VAL A 163 -13.29 0.05 -12.26
N ASP A 164 -14.13 -0.98 -12.29
CA ASP A 164 -15.28 -1.07 -11.38
C ASP A 164 -14.89 -1.84 -10.12
N PHE A 165 -15.43 -1.41 -8.99
CA PHE A 165 -15.28 -2.12 -7.71
C PHE A 165 -16.50 -2.97 -7.41
N SER A 166 -16.29 -4.06 -6.68
CA SER A 166 -17.35 -4.96 -6.23
C SER A 166 -17.04 -5.54 -4.85
N ALA A 167 -17.94 -6.39 -4.34
CA ALA A 167 -17.81 -7.07 -3.06
C ALA A 167 -17.56 -6.10 -1.89
N ALA A 168 -18.21 -4.93 -1.93
CA ALA A 168 -18.04 -3.85 -0.99
C ALA A 168 -18.25 -4.32 0.46
N ARG A 169 -17.30 -4.00 1.33
CA ARG A 169 -17.45 -4.07 2.79
C ARG A 169 -17.05 -2.73 3.38
N ALA A 170 -17.75 -2.35 4.43
CA ALA A 170 -17.52 -1.10 5.13
C ALA A 170 -17.64 -1.34 6.63
N GLU A 171 -16.65 -0.88 7.38
CA GLU A 171 -16.66 -0.91 8.84
C GLU A 171 -16.30 0.48 9.37
N ALA A 172 -17.13 0.99 10.27
CA ALA A 172 -16.88 2.25 10.96
C ALA A 172 -16.34 1.95 12.36
N PHE A 173 -15.26 2.63 12.74
CA PHE A 173 -14.63 2.48 14.04
C PHE A 173 -15.03 3.60 14.99
N GLY A 174 -14.79 3.41 16.30
CA GLY A 174 -15.14 4.39 17.33
C GLY A 174 -14.36 5.72 17.26
N ASN A 175 -13.33 5.81 16.42
CA ASN A 175 -12.54 7.03 16.17
C ASN A 175 -12.96 7.75 14.86
N ASP A 176 -14.15 7.45 14.33
CA ASP A 176 -14.72 7.97 13.09
C ASP A 176 -13.97 7.57 11.80
N PHE A 177 -13.04 6.60 11.88
CA PHE A 177 -12.42 6.04 10.69
C PHE A 177 -13.40 5.07 10.03
N VAL A 178 -13.37 5.03 8.70
CA VAL A 178 -14.17 4.06 7.95
C VAL A 178 -13.24 3.24 7.07
N GLN A 179 -13.19 1.94 7.28
CA GLN A 179 -12.44 1.04 6.43
C GLN A 179 -13.35 0.45 5.37
N TRP A 180 -12.94 0.64 4.12
CA TRP A 180 -13.60 0.09 2.94
C TRP A 180 -12.77 -1.04 2.38
N LYS A 181 -13.41 -2.14 2.02
CA LYS A 181 -12.77 -3.21 1.26
C LYS A 181 -13.53 -3.47 -0.03
N TYR A 182 -12.79 -3.55 -1.13
CA TYR A 182 -13.31 -3.82 -2.46
C TYR A 182 -12.47 -4.85 -3.20
N SER A 183 -13.12 -5.59 -4.09
CA SER A 183 -12.46 -6.33 -5.17
C SER A 183 -12.53 -5.50 -6.46
N LEU A 184 -11.45 -5.50 -7.24
CA LEU A 184 -11.36 -4.76 -8.51
C LEU A 184 -11.78 -5.65 -9.67
N ASN A 185 -12.60 -5.11 -10.57
CA ASN A 185 -13.05 -5.78 -11.79
C ASN A 185 -12.56 -4.99 -13.00
N TYR A 186 -11.77 -5.67 -13.82
CA TYR A 186 -11.29 -5.13 -15.08
C TYR A 186 -12.22 -5.54 -16.20
N SER A 187 -12.76 -4.56 -16.92
CA SER A 187 -13.48 -4.81 -18.16
C SER A 187 -12.53 -5.52 -19.13
N GLN A 188 -12.87 -6.74 -19.54
CA GLN A 188 -12.16 -7.41 -20.63
C GLN A 188 -12.29 -6.49 -21.85
N SER A 189 -11.17 -5.96 -22.36
CA SER A 189 -11.16 -5.26 -23.63
C SER A 189 -11.66 -6.25 -24.68
N THR A 190 -12.90 -6.09 -25.14
CA THR A 190 -13.35 -6.70 -26.38
C THR A 190 -12.42 -6.17 -27.47
N GLY A 191 -11.53 -7.04 -27.94
CA GLY A 191 -10.51 -6.74 -28.93
C GLY A 191 -11.06 -6.33 -30.29
#